data_AF-A0A9W5VEI6-F1
#
_entry.id   AF-A0A9W5VEI6-F1
#
_cell.length_a   1.000
_cell.length_b   1.000
_cell.length_c   1.000
_cell.angle_alpha   90.00
_cell.angle_beta   90.00
_cell.angle_gamma   90.00
#
_symmetry.space_group_name_H-M   'P 1'
#
loop_
_entity.id
_entity.type
_entity.pdbx_description
1 polymer ?
#
loop_
_entity_poly.entity_id
_entity_poly.type
_entity_poly.pdbx_seq_one_letter_code
_entity_poly.pdbx_strand_id
1 'polypeptide(L)'
;MKVATVESKKVNRKRQVESEKSNGKQSFISTIFASFKNTDASIVDVAPYKRLEQKKGILVDRRDNLQVYLKVKTTDLISMNKDDLNRFMNQLTSLCRVYHEPFKILSLTYSTETTEQQVYWKRMALRYQGKMSQDVSERNEEHLWSQRYSLAIENLNRVLWVEKNLKELAFFIVVYAKNETELVKNVKDMKRYGGRQFNLQNMKAKEVEKLIFKLQNMNSEM
;
A
#
# COMPACT_ATOMS: atom_id res chain seq x y z
N MET A 1 -25.60 64.18 9.44
CA MET A 1 -24.81 64.97 8.47
C MET A 1 -24.89 64.25 7.13
N LYS A 2 -25.64 64.82 6.17
CA LYS A 2 -25.81 64.34 4.78
C LYS A 2 -25.11 65.34 3.86
N VAL A 3 -24.28 64.88 2.92
CA VAL A 3 -23.84 65.61 1.71
C VAL A 3 -23.52 64.52 0.66
N ALA A 4 -24.40 64.26 -0.32
CA ALA A 4 -24.42 64.81 -1.70
C ALA A 4 -23.14 64.44 -2.50
N THR A 5 -23.18 63.37 -3.29
CA THR A 5 -23.30 63.32 -4.78
C THR A 5 -22.19 64.03 -5.55
N VAL A 6 -21.55 63.33 -6.51
CA VAL A 6 -21.49 63.69 -7.96
C VAL A 6 -20.87 62.50 -8.74
N GLU A 7 -21.61 61.97 -9.71
CA GLU A 7 -21.08 61.15 -10.81
C GLU A 7 -20.39 62.05 -11.86
N SER A 8 -19.38 61.53 -12.54
CA SER A 8 -19.02 62.03 -13.87
C SER A 8 -18.80 60.89 -14.85
N LYS A 9 -19.41 61.07 -16.03
CA LYS A 9 -19.58 60.12 -17.13
C LYS A 9 -18.53 60.39 -18.23
N LYS A 10 -18.08 59.29 -18.85
CA LYS A 10 -17.63 59.09 -20.24
C LYS A 10 -16.32 59.76 -20.69
N VAL A 11 -15.46 59.00 -21.39
CA VAL A 11 -15.27 59.07 -22.87
C VAL A 11 -14.37 57.91 -23.35
N ASN A 12 -14.85 57.24 -24.42
CA ASN A 12 -14.17 56.23 -25.23
C ASN A 12 -13.00 56.81 -26.04
N ARG A 13 -11.93 56.03 -26.26
CA ARG A 13 -11.21 56.03 -27.56
C ARG A 13 -10.48 54.71 -27.82
N LYS A 14 -10.95 53.99 -28.84
CA LYS A 14 -10.28 52.87 -29.50
C LYS A 14 -8.94 53.34 -30.11
N ARG A 15 -7.89 52.52 -29.99
CA ARG A 15 -6.94 52.23 -31.08
C ARG A 15 -6.42 50.81 -30.89
N GLN A 16 -6.70 50.01 -31.90
CA GLN A 16 -6.32 48.62 -32.04
C GLN A 16 -5.19 48.56 -33.09
N VAL A 17 -4.34 47.54 -33.00
CA VAL A 17 -3.45 46.96 -34.05
C VAL A 17 -2.05 47.64 -34.13
N GLU A 18 -0.88 46.99 -34.00
CA GLU A 18 -0.44 45.62 -34.38
C GLU A 18 0.90 45.19 -33.70
N SER A 19 1.32 43.93 -33.94
CA SER A 19 2.54 43.17 -33.56
C SER A 19 2.38 42.26 -32.33
N GLU A 20 1.68 41.13 -32.46
CA GLU A 20 2.12 39.81 -32.95
C GLU A 20 3.18 39.05 -32.12
N LYS A 21 2.77 37.81 -31.78
CA LYS A 21 3.56 36.59 -31.52
C LYS A 21 4.10 36.32 -30.12
N SER A 22 3.23 35.73 -29.27
CA SER A 22 3.54 34.50 -28.51
C SER A 22 2.29 33.86 -27.87
N ASN A 23 1.18 33.71 -28.60
CA ASN A 23 -0.04 33.08 -28.10
C ASN A 23 -0.15 31.64 -28.61
N GLY A 24 0.01 30.67 -27.72
CA GLY A 24 -0.24 29.25 -28.05
C GLY A 24 -0.13 28.29 -26.86
N LYS A 25 0.70 28.60 -25.85
CA LYS A 25 0.93 27.69 -24.71
C LYS A 25 0.31 28.13 -23.38
N GLN A 26 0.01 29.41 -23.20
CA GLN A 26 -0.56 29.92 -21.93
C GLN A 26 -2.07 29.74 -21.80
N SER A 27 -2.81 29.65 -22.91
CA SER A 27 -4.27 29.49 -22.90
C SER A 27 -4.70 28.13 -22.33
N PHE A 28 -4.13 27.01 -22.83
CA PHE A 28 -4.51 25.65 -22.42
C PHE A 28 -4.22 25.35 -20.94
N ILE A 29 -3.07 25.79 -20.43
CA ILE A 29 -2.70 25.60 -19.02
C ILE A 29 -3.66 26.41 -18.14
N SER A 30 -3.96 27.65 -18.51
CA SER A 30 -4.90 28.48 -17.77
C SER A 30 -6.34 27.93 -17.76
N THR A 31 -6.79 27.27 -18.82
CA THR A 31 -8.11 26.61 -18.89
C THR A 31 -8.16 25.34 -18.02
N ILE A 32 -7.08 24.55 -18.02
CA ILE A 32 -6.96 23.37 -17.14
C ILE A 32 -6.97 23.81 -15.68
N PHE A 33 -6.17 24.82 -15.31
CA PHE A 33 -6.13 25.36 -13.94
C PHE A 33 -7.41 26.13 -13.55
N ALA A 34 -8.12 26.77 -14.48
CA ALA A 34 -9.42 27.38 -14.23
C ALA A 34 -10.51 26.33 -13.98
N SER A 35 -10.40 25.15 -14.59
CA SER A 35 -11.29 24.01 -14.29
C SER A 35 -11.07 23.44 -12.89
N PHE A 36 -9.92 23.70 -12.26
CA PHE A 36 -9.66 23.36 -10.85
C PHE A 36 -10.10 24.47 -9.87
N LYS A 37 -10.59 25.62 -10.36
CA LYS A 37 -10.87 26.80 -9.51
C LYS A 37 -12.30 26.97 -9.02
N ASN A 38 -13.24 26.11 -9.41
CA ASN A 38 -14.61 26.20 -8.91
C ASN A 38 -15.24 24.83 -8.74
N THR A 39 -15.03 24.24 -7.58
CA THR A 39 -16.04 23.56 -6.75
C THR A 39 -15.30 22.99 -5.55
N ASP A 40 -15.54 23.55 -4.37
CA ASP A 40 -15.25 22.84 -3.12
C ASP A 40 -16.12 21.56 -3.13
N ALA A 41 -15.59 20.49 -3.70
CA ALA A 41 -16.23 19.18 -3.68
C ALA A 41 -16.04 18.59 -2.28
N SER A 42 -17.06 17.93 -1.75
CA SER A 42 -16.91 17.16 -0.52
C SER A 42 -15.73 16.21 -0.67
N ILE A 43 -14.92 16.02 0.36
CA ILE A 43 -13.81 15.07 0.31
C ILE A 43 -14.29 13.65 -0.02
N VAL A 44 -15.54 13.34 0.34
CA VAL A 44 -16.27 12.11 0.00
C VAL A 44 -16.57 12.02 -1.49
N ASP A 45 -16.68 13.15 -2.20
CA ASP A 45 -16.84 13.29 -3.66
C ASP A 45 -15.50 13.37 -4.40
N VAL A 46 -14.37 13.40 -3.67
CA VAL A 46 -13.01 13.29 -4.24
C VAL A 46 -12.38 11.89 -4.02
N ALA A 47 -12.72 11.18 -2.94
CA ALA A 47 -12.23 9.81 -2.65
C ALA A 47 -12.36 8.80 -3.83
N PRO A 48 -11.28 8.18 -4.32
CA PRO A 48 -11.33 7.35 -5.54
C PRO A 48 -12.11 6.02 -5.40
N TYR A 49 -12.55 5.67 -4.19
CA TYR A 49 -13.13 4.38 -3.84
C TYR A 49 -14.56 4.51 -3.33
N LYS A 50 -15.42 3.56 -3.74
CA LYS A 50 -16.85 3.50 -3.40
C LYS A 50 -17.11 2.60 -2.20
N ARG A 51 -16.48 1.42 -2.16
CA ARG A 51 -16.65 0.43 -1.09
C ARG A 51 -15.54 -0.62 -1.09
N LEU A 52 -15.37 -1.29 0.05
CA LEU A 52 -14.52 -2.46 0.23
C LEU A 52 -15.38 -3.67 0.61
N GLU A 53 -15.29 -4.75 -0.17
CA GLU A 53 -15.98 -6.00 0.16
C GLU A 53 -15.24 -6.75 1.28
N GLN A 54 -15.82 -6.73 2.48
CA GLN A 54 -15.19 -7.25 3.70
C GLN A 54 -14.81 -8.74 3.63
N LYS A 55 -15.57 -9.56 2.90
CA LYS A 55 -15.32 -11.02 2.83
C LYS A 55 -14.12 -11.37 1.95
N LYS A 56 -14.00 -10.70 0.80
CA LYS A 56 -13.01 -11.04 -0.24
C LYS A 56 -11.83 -10.07 -0.31
N GLY A 57 -11.93 -8.91 0.36
CA GLY A 57 -10.92 -7.85 0.28
C GLY A 57 -10.90 -7.12 -1.07
N ILE A 58 -12.01 -7.18 -1.82
CA ILE A 58 -12.12 -6.55 -3.15
C ILE A 58 -12.52 -5.09 -2.96
N LEU A 59 -11.70 -4.19 -3.49
CA LEU A 59 -11.97 -2.76 -3.48
C LEU A 59 -12.68 -2.36 -4.78
N VAL A 60 -13.75 -1.58 -4.66
CA VAL A 60 -14.51 -1.08 -5.81
C VAL A 60 -14.27 0.41 -5.95
N ASP A 61 -13.77 0.82 -7.11
CA ASP A 61 -13.57 2.23 -7.42
C ASP A 61 -14.88 2.94 -7.79
N ARG A 62 -14.82 4.26 -7.96
CA ARG A 62 -16.00 5.04 -8.38
C ARG A 62 -16.57 4.67 -9.75
N ARG A 63 -15.77 4.05 -10.61
CA ARG A 63 -16.16 3.62 -11.96
C ARG A 63 -16.63 2.16 -11.95
N ASP A 64 -16.89 1.60 -10.76
CA ASP A 64 -17.28 0.21 -10.52
C ASP A 64 -16.27 -0.83 -11.04
N ASN A 65 -14.99 -0.45 -11.22
CA ASN A 65 -13.93 -1.44 -11.43
C ASN A 65 -13.53 -2.08 -10.11
N LEU A 66 -13.19 -3.36 -10.19
CA LEU A 66 -12.75 -4.17 -9.07
C LEU A 66 -11.24 -4.17 -8.97
N GLN A 67 -10.73 -4.13 -7.75
CA GLN A 67 -9.30 -4.15 -7.45
C GLN A 67 -8.99 -5.17 -6.36
N VAL A 68 -7.94 -5.95 -6.55
CA VAL A 68 -7.36 -6.84 -5.53
C VAL A 68 -5.91 -6.45 -5.31
N TYR A 69 -5.56 -6.32 -4.03
CA TYR A 69 -4.21 -6.03 -3.61
C TYR A 69 -3.50 -7.34 -3.25
N LEU A 70 -2.37 -7.56 -3.90
CA LEU A 70 -1.48 -8.68 -3.67
C LEU A 70 -0.23 -8.18 -2.97
N LYS A 71 0.09 -8.73 -1.81
CA LYS A 71 1.34 -8.46 -1.11
C LYS A 71 2.45 -9.29 -1.74
N VAL A 72 3.56 -8.64 -2.09
CA VAL A 72 4.80 -9.30 -2.50
C VAL A 72 5.54 -9.72 -1.24
N LYS A 73 6.08 -10.94 -1.21
CA LYS A 73 6.92 -11.37 -0.09
C LYS A 73 8.14 -10.47 0.04
N THR A 74 8.33 -9.89 1.22
CA THR A 74 9.51 -9.07 1.48
C THR A 74 10.76 -9.94 1.45
N THR A 75 11.71 -9.54 0.61
CA THR A 75 12.97 -10.24 0.42
C THR A 75 14.05 -9.17 0.31
N ASP A 76 15.15 -9.34 1.05
CA ASP A 76 16.28 -8.44 0.94
C ASP A 76 17.00 -8.67 -0.39
N LEU A 77 16.79 -7.75 -1.33
CA LEU A 77 17.40 -7.79 -2.65
C LEU A 77 18.86 -7.31 -2.62
N ILE A 78 19.28 -6.58 -1.58
CA ILE A 78 20.62 -5.96 -1.51
C ILE A 78 21.66 -7.00 -1.10
N SER A 79 21.34 -7.86 -0.13
CA SER A 79 22.24 -8.93 0.32
C SER A 79 22.20 -10.19 -0.55
N MET A 80 21.36 -10.20 -1.58
CA MET A 80 21.15 -11.36 -2.45
C MET A 80 22.33 -11.59 -3.39
N ASN A 81 22.69 -12.85 -3.64
CA ASN A 81 23.67 -13.17 -4.68
C ASN A 81 23.16 -12.73 -6.07
N LYS A 82 24.09 -12.33 -6.95
CA LYS A 82 23.81 -11.83 -8.30
C LYS A 82 22.92 -12.77 -9.11
N ASP A 83 23.12 -14.08 -9.02
CA ASP A 83 22.31 -15.05 -9.76
C ASP A 83 20.84 -15.06 -9.30
N ASP A 84 20.62 -14.98 -8.00
CA ASP A 84 19.26 -14.93 -7.44
C ASP A 84 18.60 -13.58 -7.72
N LEU A 85 19.35 -12.48 -7.64
CA LEU A 85 18.88 -11.16 -8.05
C LEU A 85 18.46 -11.16 -9.54
N ASN A 86 19.28 -11.76 -10.41
CA ASN A 86 18.95 -11.92 -11.82
C ASN A 86 17.68 -12.76 -12.02
N ARG A 87 17.45 -13.80 -11.22
CA ARG A 87 16.20 -14.57 -11.26
C ARG A 87 14.99 -13.71 -10.89
N PHE A 88 15.09 -12.88 -9.86
CA PHE A 88 14.03 -11.95 -9.48
C PHE A 88 13.72 -10.93 -10.60
N MET A 89 14.76 -10.34 -11.18
CA MET A 89 14.62 -9.40 -12.29
C MET A 89 14.00 -10.06 -13.52
N ASN A 90 14.48 -11.24 -13.91
CA ASN A 90 13.93 -12.01 -15.02
C ASN A 90 12.48 -12.42 -14.78
N GLN A 91 12.10 -12.72 -13.54
CA GLN A 91 10.72 -13.02 -13.17
C GLN A 91 9.82 -11.80 -13.36
N LEU A 92 10.27 -10.61 -12.92
CA LEU A 92 9.53 -9.36 -13.13
C LEU A 92 9.37 -9.07 -14.63
N THR A 93 10.46 -9.18 -15.39
CA THR A 93 10.45 -8.97 -16.85
C THR A 93 9.49 -9.93 -17.54
N SER A 94 9.50 -11.21 -17.13
CA SER A 94 8.60 -12.24 -17.69
C SER A 94 7.15 -11.94 -17.36
N LEU A 95 6.86 -11.53 -16.12
CA LEU A 95 5.52 -11.11 -15.70
C LEU A 95 5.03 -9.94 -16.55
N CYS A 96 5.81 -8.87 -16.69
CA CYS A 96 5.46 -7.70 -17.49
C CYS A 96 5.29 -8.02 -18.99
N ARG A 97 5.95 -9.07 -19.49
CA ARG A 97 5.86 -9.50 -20.89
C ARG A 97 4.60 -10.33 -21.18
N VAL A 98 4.21 -11.20 -20.25
CA VAL A 98 3.14 -12.20 -20.46
C VAL A 98 1.80 -11.73 -19.90
N TYR A 99 1.81 -10.88 -18.87
CA TYR A 99 0.60 -10.31 -18.29
C TYR A 99 0.20 -9.04 -19.03
N HIS A 100 -0.96 -9.08 -19.71
CA HIS A 100 -1.41 -7.99 -20.59
C HIS A 100 -2.42 -7.03 -19.96
N GLU A 101 -3.00 -7.41 -18.82
CA GLU A 101 -3.98 -6.56 -18.14
C GLU A 101 -3.27 -5.43 -17.37
N PRO A 102 -3.93 -4.28 -17.16
CA PRO A 102 -3.35 -3.21 -16.38
C PRO A 102 -3.16 -3.65 -14.93
N PHE A 103 -1.98 -3.38 -14.38
CA PHE A 103 -1.68 -3.54 -12.95
C PHE A 103 -0.84 -2.37 -12.45
N LYS A 104 -0.83 -2.19 -11.13
CA LYS A 104 -0.04 -1.15 -10.47
C LYS A 104 0.91 -1.80 -9.47
N ILE A 105 2.16 -1.36 -9.43
CA ILE A 105 3.09 -1.69 -8.35
C ILE A 105 3.12 -0.51 -7.37
N LEU A 106 2.98 -0.80 -6.09
CA LEU A 106 3.10 0.15 -5.00
C LEU A 106 4.27 -0.23 -4.13
N SER A 107 5.07 0.75 -3.73
CA SER A 107 6.14 0.61 -2.75
C SER A 107 5.89 1.58 -1.61
N LEU A 108 5.88 1.07 -0.38
CA LEU A 108 5.71 1.90 0.82
C LEU A 108 6.46 1.31 2.00
N THR A 109 6.96 2.20 2.84
CA THR A 109 7.58 1.86 4.11
C THR A 109 6.49 1.45 5.10
N TYR A 110 6.45 0.18 5.45
CA TYR A 110 5.41 -0.45 6.27
C TYR A 110 6.04 -1.16 7.48
N SER A 111 5.27 -1.44 8.53
CA SER A 111 5.76 -2.22 9.67
C SER A 111 6.31 -3.57 9.21
N THR A 112 7.47 -3.95 9.76
CA THR A 112 8.13 -5.23 9.46
C THR A 112 7.17 -6.38 9.81
N GLU A 113 6.92 -7.30 8.88
CA GLU A 113 6.07 -8.45 9.16
C GLU A 113 6.84 -9.52 9.92
N THR A 114 6.40 -9.82 11.15
CA THR A 114 7.07 -10.83 11.98
C THR A 114 6.16 -11.99 12.42
N THR A 115 5.01 -12.13 11.75
CA THR A 115 3.96 -13.10 12.12
C THR A 115 4.50 -14.53 12.26
N GLU A 116 5.32 -15.00 11.32
CA GLU A 116 5.85 -16.37 11.35
C GLU A 116 6.78 -16.59 12.56
N GLN A 117 7.66 -15.63 12.83
CA GLN A 117 8.60 -15.64 13.95
C GLN A 117 7.84 -15.58 15.28
N GLN A 118 6.80 -14.73 15.39
CA GLN A 118 5.96 -14.67 16.59
C GLN A 118 5.24 -15.99 16.85
N VAL A 119 4.66 -16.61 15.81
CA VAL A 119 3.95 -17.90 15.95
C VAL A 119 4.93 -18.99 16.40
N TYR A 120 6.13 -19.02 15.83
CA TYR A 120 7.18 -19.95 16.25
C TYR A 120 7.53 -19.78 17.73
N TRP A 121 7.88 -18.56 18.17
CA TRP A 121 8.29 -18.34 19.56
C TRP A 121 7.16 -18.54 20.57
N LYS A 122 5.92 -18.19 20.22
CA LYS A 122 4.73 -18.52 21.02
C LYS A 122 4.58 -20.03 21.20
N ARG A 123 4.74 -20.80 20.12
CA ARG A 123 4.68 -22.27 20.18
C ARG A 123 5.79 -22.84 21.07
N MET A 124 7.01 -22.31 20.98
CA MET A 124 8.13 -22.74 21.81
C MET A 124 7.91 -22.42 23.29
N ALA A 125 7.40 -21.22 23.61
CA ALA A 125 7.07 -20.85 24.98
C ALA A 125 6.02 -21.79 25.59
N LEU A 126 4.93 -22.08 24.87
CA LEU A 126 3.90 -23.03 25.32
C LEU A 126 4.47 -24.44 25.53
N ARG A 127 5.35 -24.89 24.62
CA ARG A 127 6.01 -26.20 24.73
C ARG A 127 6.87 -26.31 25.99
N TYR A 128 7.66 -25.28 26.30
CA TYR A 128 8.53 -25.28 27.47
C TYR A 128 7.74 -25.12 28.77
N GLN A 129 6.69 -24.30 28.77
CA GLN A 129 5.78 -24.18 29.90
C GLN A 129 5.11 -25.52 30.22
N GLY A 130 4.60 -26.24 29.21
CA GLY A 130 4.02 -27.57 29.40
C GLY A 130 5.02 -28.62 29.92
N LYS A 131 6.32 -28.45 29.65
CA LYS A 131 7.38 -29.33 30.17
C LYS A 131 7.75 -29.04 31.62
N MET A 132 7.59 -27.80 32.08
CA MET A 132 7.72 -27.45 33.51
C MET A 132 6.56 -27.97 34.35
N SER A 133 5.36 -28.03 33.78
CA SER A 133 4.14 -28.47 34.49
C SER A 133 3.99 -29.99 34.59
N GLN A 134 4.87 -30.76 33.94
CA GLN A 134 4.97 -32.21 34.14
C GLN A 134 5.78 -32.45 35.43
N ASP A 135 5.46 -33.50 36.21
CA ASP A 135 6.25 -33.84 37.41
C ASP A 135 7.70 -34.13 37.01
N VAL A 136 8.54 -33.10 37.12
CA VAL A 136 9.97 -33.20 36.83
C VAL A 136 10.64 -33.74 38.08
N SER A 137 11.17 -34.96 38.01
CA SER A 137 11.79 -35.63 39.17
C SER A 137 13.16 -35.01 39.57
N GLU A 138 13.76 -34.19 38.70
CA GLU A 138 15.10 -33.62 38.89
C GLU A 138 15.10 -32.08 38.80
N ARG A 139 15.60 -31.40 39.85
CA ARG A 139 15.73 -29.92 39.91
C ARG A 139 16.52 -29.32 38.73
N ASN A 140 17.47 -30.06 38.18
CA ASN A 140 18.30 -29.59 37.06
C ASN A 140 17.50 -29.46 35.75
N GLU A 141 16.53 -30.36 35.53
CA GLU A 141 15.68 -30.31 34.35
C GLU A 141 14.68 -29.15 34.44
N GLU A 142 14.10 -28.89 35.61
CA GLU A 142 13.21 -27.75 35.85
C GLU A 142 13.93 -26.42 35.55
N HIS A 143 15.17 -26.27 36.03
CA HIS A 143 15.98 -25.09 35.76
C HIS A 143 16.29 -24.91 34.27
N LEU A 144 16.64 -25.99 33.56
CA LEU A 144 16.87 -25.97 32.12
C LEU A 144 15.62 -25.52 31.34
N TRP A 145 14.45 -26.05 31.69
CA TRP A 145 13.20 -25.65 31.05
C TRP A 145 12.87 -24.19 31.33
N SER A 146 13.15 -23.69 32.54
CA SER A 146 12.98 -22.28 32.94
C SER A 146 13.80 -21.34 32.08
N GLN A 147 15.07 -21.64 31.89
CA GLN A 147 15.94 -20.87 31.00
C GLN A 147 15.44 -20.87 29.55
N ARG A 148 15.02 -22.03 29.03
CA ARG A 148 14.50 -22.16 27.66
C ARG A 148 13.21 -21.38 27.43
N TYR A 149 12.31 -21.40 28.41
CA TYR A 149 11.09 -20.59 28.37
C TYR A 149 11.41 -19.10 28.39
N SER A 150 12.29 -18.66 29.29
CA SER A 150 12.71 -17.25 29.38
C SER A 150 13.29 -16.75 28.06
N LEU A 151 14.18 -17.54 27.44
CA LEU A 151 14.75 -17.23 26.12
C LEU A 151 13.68 -17.15 25.02
N ALA A 152 12.68 -18.03 25.04
CA ALA A 152 11.59 -17.99 24.06
C ALA A 152 10.73 -16.73 24.20
N ILE A 153 10.44 -16.32 25.44
CA ILE A 153 9.71 -15.07 25.73
C ILE A 153 10.53 -13.84 25.35
N GLU A 154 11.83 -13.82 25.66
CA GLU A 154 12.71 -12.72 25.27
C GLU A 154 12.75 -12.54 23.75
N ASN A 155 12.91 -13.64 23.01
CA ASN A 155 12.88 -13.59 21.55
C ASN A 155 11.51 -13.17 21.00
N LEU A 156 10.41 -13.63 21.60
CA LEU A 156 9.08 -13.16 21.23
C LEU A 156 8.94 -11.64 21.42
N ASN A 157 9.41 -11.11 22.54
CA ASN A 157 9.39 -9.68 22.83
C ASN A 157 10.26 -8.88 21.85
N ARG A 158 11.45 -9.38 21.52
CA ARG A 158 12.34 -8.78 20.52
C ARG A 158 11.66 -8.70 19.16
N VAL A 159 11.02 -9.79 18.74
CA VAL A 159 10.29 -9.85 17.46
C VAL A 159 9.09 -8.88 17.44
N LEU A 160 8.32 -8.82 18.53
CA LEU A 160 7.24 -7.83 18.69
C LEU A 160 7.75 -6.39 18.67
N TRP A 161 8.94 -6.14 19.24
CA TRP A 161 9.58 -4.83 19.19
C TRP A 161 10.01 -4.47 17.77
N VAL A 162 10.56 -5.41 17.00
CA VAL A 162 10.95 -5.21 15.59
C VAL A 162 9.74 -4.78 14.76
N GLU A 163 8.61 -5.49 14.86
CA GLU A 163 7.39 -5.14 14.11
C GLU A 163 6.85 -3.74 14.45
N LYS A 164 7.01 -3.30 15.70
CA LYS A 164 6.54 -1.98 16.14
C LYS A 164 7.47 -0.83 15.75
N ASN A 165 8.78 -1.06 15.77
CA ASN A 165 9.77 0.03 15.68
C ASN A 165 10.50 0.08 14.34
N LEU A 166 10.65 -1.06 13.65
CA LEU A 166 11.33 -1.11 12.37
C LEU A 166 10.33 -1.12 11.24
N LYS A 167 10.56 -0.22 10.28
CA LYS A 167 9.80 -0.15 9.05
C LYS A 167 10.64 -0.72 7.91
N GLU A 168 10.02 -1.54 7.10
CA GLU A 168 10.62 -2.19 5.95
C GLU A 168 9.93 -1.72 4.66
N LEU A 169 10.68 -1.70 3.55
CA LEU A 169 10.11 -1.39 2.25
C LEU A 169 9.25 -2.57 1.78
N ALA A 170 7.94 -2.39 1.77
CA ALA A 170 6.98 -3.39 1.32
C ALA A 170 6.50 -3.07 -0.10
N PHE A 171 6.31 -4.12 -0.90
CA PHE A 171 5.80 -4.03 -2.27
C PHE A 171 4.43 -4.68 -2.40
N PHE A 172 3.55 -4.04 -3.15
CA PHE A 172 2.20 -4.53 -3.43
C PHE A 172 1.90 -4.43 -4.91
N ILE A 173 1.15 -5.39 -5.42
CA ILE A 173 0.64 -5.40 -6.80
C ILE A 173 -0.88 -5.26 -6.74
N VAL A 174 -1.41 -4.24 -7.40
CA VAL A 174 -2.85 -4.04 -7.56
C VAL A 174 -3.27 -4.59 -8.91
N VAL A 175 -4.19 -5.55 -8.88
CA VAL A 175 -4.79 -6.19 -10.05
C VAL A 175 -6.18 -5.63 -10.25
N TYR A 176 -6.51 -5.27 -11.50
CA TYR A 176 -7.77 -4.66 -11.88
C TYR A 176 -8.64 -5.62 -12.71
N ALA A 177 -9.96 -5.43 -12.66
CA ALA A 177 -10.92 -6.10 -13.54
C ALA A 177 -12.26 -5.35 -13.58
N LYS A 178 -13.07 -5.59 -14.62
CA LYS A 178 -14.41 -5.00 -14.75
C LYS A 178 -15.48 -5.80 -14.01
N ASN A 179 -15.27 -7.10 -13.85
CA ASN A 179 -16.20 -8.00 -13.18
C ASN A 179 -15.44 -9.07 -12.37
N GLU A 180 -16.18 -9.81 -11.55
CA GLU A 180 -15.57 -10.75 -10.61
C GLU A 180 -14.90 -11.96 -11.29
N THR A 181 -15.47 -12.43 -12.41
CA THR A 181 -14.91 -13.58 -13.14
C THR A 181 -13.55 -13.23 -13.77
N GLU A 182 -13.45 -12.05 -14.37
CA GLU A 182 -12.20 -11.49 -14.87
C GLU A 182 -11.20 -11.24 -13.74
N LEU A 183 -11.66 -10.74 -12.59
CA LEU A 183 -10.81 -10.52 -11.43
C LEU A 183 -10.17 -11.81 -10.92
N VAL A 184 -10.95 -12.88 -10.78
CA VAL A 184 -10.44 -14.18 -10.33
C VAL A 184 -9.41 -14.73 -11.32
N LYS A 185 -9.67 -14.60 -12.62
CA LYS A 185 -8.71 -14.99 -13.67
C LYS A 185 -7.43 -14.15 -13.57
N ASN A 186 -7.55 -12.83 -13.52
CA ASN A 186 -6.43 -11.89 -13.49
C ASN A 186 -5.55 -12.10 -12.26
N VAL A 187 -6.14 -12.36 -11.10
CA VAL A 187 -5.40 -12.68 -9.86
C VAL A 187 -4.68 -14.03 -9.99
N LYS A 188 -5.33 -15.05 -10.56
CA LYS A 188 -4.71 -16.36 -10.79
C LYS A 188 -3.53 -16.27 -11.75
N ASP A 189 -3.70 -15.54 -12.85
CA ASP A 189 -2.67 -15.31 -13.86
C ASP A 189 -1.50 -14.52 -13.27
N MET A 190 -1.78 -13.44 -12.53
CA MET A 190 -0.76 -12.65 -11.83
C MET A 190 0.05 -13.50 -10.85
N LYS A 191 -0.60 -14.35 -10.05
CA LYS A 191 0.09 -15.29 -9.14
C LYS A 191 0.93 -16.32 -9.89
N ARG A 192 0.41 -16.86 -10.99
CA ARG A 192 1.11 -17.85 -11.81
C ARG A 192 2.36 -17.24 -12.44
N TYR A 193 2.24 -16.06 -13.03
CA TYR A 193 3.35 -15.36 -13.68
C TYR A 193 4.31 -14.69 -12.68
N GLY A 194 3.85 -14.35 -11.47
CA GLY A 194 4.74 -13.90 -10.39
C GLY A 194 5.62 -14.99 -9.81
N GLY A 195 5.24 -16.25 -10.00
CA GLY A 195 6.03 -17.40 -9.60
C GLY A 195 6.30 -17.48 -8.10
N ARG A 196 7.28 -18.30 -7.74
CA ARG A 196 7.69 -18.52 -6.34
C ARG A 196 8.47 -17.33 -5.77
N GLN A 197 9.10 -16.53 -6.65
CA GLN A 197 9.96 -15.42 -6.31
C GLN A 197 9.17 -14.32 -5.62
N PHE A 198 8.04 -13.88 -6.20
CA PHE A 198 7.20 -12.86 -5.57
C PHE A 198 6.25 -13.42 -4.52
N ASN A 199 5.91 -14.72 -4.62
CA ASN A 199 5.01 -15.42 -3.70
C ASN A 199 3.79 -14.56 -3.32
N LEU A 200 3.03 -14.13 -4.33
CA LEU A 200 1.97 -13.13 -4.18
C LEU A 200 0.83 -13.64 -3.30
N GLN A 201 0.57 -12.91 -2.21
CA GLN A 201 -0.47 -13.25 -1.23
C GLN A 201 -1.65 -12.29 -1.33
N ASN A 202 -2.88 -12.79 -1.21
CA ASN A 202 -4.05 -11.92 -1.16
C ASN A 202 -4.07 -11.18 0.17
N MET A 203 -4.27 -9.87 0.12
CA MET A 203 -4.53 -9.08 1.32
C MET A 203 -5.96 -9.26 1.81
N LYS A 204 -6.14 -9.32 3.12
CA LYS A 204 -7.46 -9.31 3.76
C LYS A 204 -8.04 -7.90 3.74
N ALA A 205 -9.37 -7.77 3.84
CA ALA A 205 -10.04 -6.46 3.83
C ALA A 205 -9.43 -5.46 4.83
N LYS A 206 -9.18 -5.86 6.08
CA LYS A 206 -8.54 -4.99 7.09
C LYS A 206 -7.14 -4.51 6.69
N GLU A 207 -6.38 -5.33 5.96
CA GLU A 207 -5.04 -4.96 5.50
C GLU A 207 -5.13 -3.99 4.31
N VAL A 208 -6.08 -4.22 3.40
CA VAL A 208 -6.38 -3.31 2.27
C VAL A 208 -6.84 -1.95 2.79
N GLU A 209 -7.70 -1.91 3.81
CA GLU A 209 -8.15 -0.68 4.45
C GLU A 209 -6.98 0.12 5.04
N LYS A 210 -6.11 -0.53 5.82
CA LYS A 210 -4.89 0.11 6.37
C LYS A 210 -3.96 0.63 5.28
N LEU A 211 -3.77 -0.15 4.21
CA LEU A 211 -2.94 0.24 3.08
C LEU A 211 -3.51 1.48 2.37
N ILE A 212 -4.80 1.49 2.07
CA ILE A 212 -5.46 2.64 1.44
C ILE A 212 -5.38 3.87 2.34
N PHE A 213 -5.62 3.70 3.64
CA PHE A 213 -5.49 4.77 4.60
C PHE A 213 -4.08 5.37 4.56
N LYS A 214 -3.03 4.54 4.55
CA LYS A 214 -1.63 4.98 4.44
C LYS A 214 -1.33 5.69 3.12
N LEU A 215 -1.87 5.19 2.00
CA LEU A 215 -1.71 5.82 0.69
C LEU A 215 -2.36 7.20 0.62
N GLN A 216 -3.51 7.38 1.27
CA GLN A 216 -4.20 8.67 1.35
C GLN A 216 -3.59 9.60 2.40
N ASN A 217 -2.94 9.03 3.41
CA ASN A 217 -2.33 9.76 4.53
C ASN A 217 -0.84 9.40 4.66
N MET A 218 -0.05 9.73 3.64
CA MET A 218 1.37 9.35 3.58
C MET A 218 2.21 9.90 4.76
N ASN A 219 1.79 11.02 5.34
CA ASN A 219 2.45 11.64 6.49
C ASN A 219 2.01 11.05 7.84
N SER A 220 1.04 10.14 7.87
CA SER A 220 0.60 9.52 9.13
C SER A 220 1.67 8.58 9.68
N GLU A 221 1.91 8.64 10.99
CA GLU A 221 2.95 7.81 11.63
C GLU A 221 2.60 6.33 11.80
N MET A 222 1.37 5.92 11.41
CA MET A 222 0.89 4.52 11.41
C MET A 222 2.01 3.52 11.13
#